data_AF-A0AAD4Z0B3-F1
#
_entry.id   AF-A0AAD4Z0B3-F1
#
_cell.length_a   1.000
_cell.length_b   1.000
_cell.length_c   1.000
_cell.angle_alpha   90.00
_cell.angle_beta   90.00
_cell.angle_gamma   90.00
#
_symmetry.space_group_name_H-M   'P 1'
#
loop_
_entity.id
_entity.type
_entity.pdbx_description
1 polymer ?
#
loop_
_entity_poly.entity_id
_entity_poly.type
_entity_poly.pdbx_seq_one_letter_code
_entity_poly.pdbx_strand_id
1 'polypeptide(L)'
;MVWFACKNNLSDVLKPTKIKVDSVDRGINVIKQRFRGKRALVIIDDTDRVDQLNALAANRDWFGPGSRIIITTRDEHLLKQLEVDAIYLAPEMNETEALELLSWHDFKKSYRKKDITNSRKV
;
A
#
# COMPACT_ATOMS: atom_id res chain seq x y z
N MET A 1 0.82 -3.80 -7.20
CA MET A 1 1.45 -4.62 -6.12
C MET A 1 0.59 -4.57 -4.86
N VAL A 2 0.43 -5.67 -4.11
CA VAL A 2 -0.37 -5.66 -2.86
C VAL A 2 0.52 -5.44 -1.64
N TRP A 3 0.19 -4.44 -0.83
CA TRP A 3 0.89 -4.09 0.40
C TRP A 3 -0.02 -4.34 1.61
N PHE A 4 0.53 -4.95 2.66
CA PHE A 4 -0.18 -5.19 3.91
C PHE A 4 0.55 -4.51 5.08
N ALA A 5 -0.18 -3.75 5.89
CA ALA A 5 0.28 -3.21 7.16
C ALA A 5 -0.57 -3.78 8.31
N CYS A 6 0.07 -4.50 9.23
CA CYS A 6 -0.53 -5.04 10.45
C CYS A 6 -0.32 -4.05 11.60
N LYS A 7 -1.37 -3.61 12.29
CA LYS A 7 -1.23 -2.64 13.38
C LYS A 7 -1.07 -3.33 14.74
N ASN A 8 0.15 -3.77 15.04
CA ASN A 8 0.61 -4.09 16.40
C ASN A 8 1.93 -3.35 16.64
N ASN A 9 1.89 -2.16 17.26
CA ASN A 9 3.06 -1.28 17.40
C ASN A 9 3.55 -0.63 16.07
N LEU A 10 4.00 0.63 16.13
CA LEU A 10 4.35 1.43 14.94
C LEU A 10 5.52 0.80 14.14
N SER A 11 6.37 0.02 14.82
CA SER A 11 7.48 -0.75 14.23
C SER A 11 7.04 -1.89 13.31
N ASP A 12 5.87 -2.49 13.55
CA ASP A 12 5.37 -3.62 12.74
C ASP A 12 4.60 -3.13 11.51
N VAL A 13 4.05 -1.91 11.57
CA VAL A 13 3.49 -1.19 10.42
C VAL A 13 4.56 -0.88 9.38
N LEU A 14 5.79 -0.60 9.84
CA LEU A 14 6.94 -0.24 9.00
C LEU A 14 7.72 -1.44 8.45
N LYS A 15 7.34 -2.68 8.81
CA LYS A 15 7.93 -3.90 8.24
C LYS A 15 6.99 -4.49 7.19
N PRO A 16 7.02 -4.00 5.94
CA PRO A 16 6.23 -4.59 4.86
C PRO A 16 6.59 -6.07 4.73
N THR A 17 5.62 -6.94 5.03
CA THR A 17 5.80 -8.38 4.82
C THR A 17 5.54 -8.66 3.34
N LYS A 18 6.60 -8.84 2.55
CA LYS A 18 6.47 -9.23 1.14
C LYS A 18 6.15 -10.71 1.06
N ILE A 19 4.88 -11.04 0.88
CA ILE A 19 4.42 -12.43 0.72
C ILE A 19 4.48 -12.75 -0.78
N LYS A 20 5.43 -13.60 -1.19
CA LYS A 20 5.50 -14.11 -2.56
C LYS A 20 4.64 -15.38 -2.62
N VAL A 21 3.64 -15.38 -3.50
CA VAL A 21 2.71 -16.50 -3.65
C VAL A 21 2.72 -16.98 -5.09
N ASP A 22 2.63 -18.30 -5.25
CA ASP A 22 2.70 -19.05 -6.51
C ASP A 22 1.32 -19.38 -7.11
N SER A 23 0.23 -19.19 -6.35
CA SER A 23 -1.14 -19.26 -6.85
C SER A 23 -2.08 -18.31 -6.09
N VAL A 24 -3.22 -17.95 -6.71
CA VAL A 24 -4.25 -17.10 -6.08
C VAL A 24 -4.80 -17.74 -4.81
N ASP A 25 -5.14 -19.03 -4.85
CA ASP A 25 -5.70 -19.77 -3.71
C ASP A 25 -4.74 -19.86 -2.53
N ARG A 26 -3.45 -20.08 -2.80
CA ARG A 26 -2.42 -20.05 -1.76
C ARG A 26 -2.29 -18.65 -1.16
N GLY A 27 -2.41 -17.62 -1.98
CA GLY A 27 -2.31 -16.23 -1.54
C GLY A 27 -3.44 -15.87 -0.60
N ILE A 28 -4.67 -16.22 -0.99
CA ILE A 28 -5.88 -16.11 -0.18
C ILE A 28 -5.68 -16.80 1.17
N ASN A 29 -5.25 -18.06 1.19
CA ASN A 29 -5.10 -18.82 2.43
C ASN A 29 -4.05 -18.20 3.37
N VAL A 30 -2.92 -17.74 2.82
CA VAL A 30 -1.87 -17.09 3.62
C VAL A 30 -2.38 -15.78 4.23
N ILE A 31 -3.12 -14.97 3.47
CA ILE A 31 -3.71 -13.72 3.95
C ILE A 31 -4.73 -14.02 5.04
N LYS A 32 -5.67 -14.93 4.77
CA LYS A 32 -6.69 -15.35 5.73
C LYS A 32 -6.04 -15.80 7.03
N GLN A 33 -5.09 -16.72 7.00
CA GLN A 33 -4.42 -17.22 8.22
C GLN A 33 -3.68 -16.13 8.98
N ARG A 34 -3.01 -15.21 8.28
CA ARG A 34 -2.16 -14.19 8.91
C ARG A 34 -2.96 -13.06 9.53
N PHE A 35 -4.05 -12.65 8.88
CA PHE A 35 -4.85 -11.47 9.22
C PHE A 35 -6.20 -11.80 9.88
N ARG A 36 -6.57 -13.09 10.04
CA ARG A 36 -7.82 -13.52 10.72
C ARG A 36 -8.02 -12.80 12.04
N GLY A 37 -9.07 -11.99 12.12
CA GLY A 37 -9.45 -11.28 13.34
C GLY A 37 -8.48 -10.17 13.79
N LYS A 38 -7.46 -9.85 12.98
CA LYS A 38 -6.49 -8.78 13.28
C LYS A 38 -6.83 -7.51 12.52
N ARG A 39 -6.60 -6.37 13.17
CA ARG A 39 -6.74 -5.08 12.51
C ARG A 39 -5.63 -4.88 11.47
N ALA A 40 -6.02 -4.65 10.22
CA ALA A 40 -5.11 -4.48 9.10
C ALA A 40 -5.45 -3.24 8.25
N LEU A 41 -4.41 -2.63 7.68
CA LEU A 41 -4.55 -1.70 6.56
C LEU A 41 -3.97 -2.39 5.32
N VAL A 42 -4.83 -2.65 4.33
CA VAL A 42 -4.45 -3.31 3.07
C VAL A 42 -4.47 -2.25 1.97
N ILE A 43 -3.39 -2.17 1.21
CA ILE A 43 -3.28 -1.25 0.07
C ILE A 43 -3.04 -2.11 -1.19
N ILE A 44 -4.01 -2.09 -2.08
CA ILE A 44 -3.95 -2.79 -3.37
C ILE A 44 -3.66 -1.74 -4.43
N ASP A 45 -2.44 -1.75 -4.96
CA ASP A 45 -1.98 -0.77 -5.93
C ASP A 45 -2.02 -1.29 -7.36
N ASP A 46 -2.59 -0.48 -8.25
CA ASP A 46 -2.66 -0.59 -9.71
C ASP A 46 -3.01 -2.01 -10.18
N THR A 47 -4.30 -2.34 -10.07
CA THR A 47 -4.83 -3.66 -10.44
C THR A 47 -5.85 -3.51 -11.56
N ASP A 48 -5.61 -4.29 -12.62
CA ASP A 48 -6.36 -4.34 -13.88
C ASP A 48 -7.21 -5.62 -14.00
N ARG A 49 -7.23 -6.46 -12.97
CA ARG A 49 -7.88 -7.78 -12.97
C ARG A 49 -8.86 -7.95 -11.83
N VAL A 50 -10.15 -7.87 -12.18
CA VAL A 50 -11.31 -8.07 -11.29
C VAL A 50 -11.18 -9.36 -10.46
N ASP A 51 -10.73 -10.46 -11.05
CA ASP A 51 -10.70 -11.78 -10.40
C ASP A 51 -9.80 -11.81 -9.15
N GLN A 52 -8.67 -11.10 -9.18
CA GLN A 52 -7.73 -11.03 -8.05
C GLN A 52 -8.25 -10.10 -6.95
N LEU A 53 -8.92 -9.03 -7.36
CA LEU A 53 -9.59 -8.10 -6.45
C LEU A 53 -10.77 -8.76 -5.74
N ASN A 54 -11.61 -9.51 -6.46
CA ASN A 54 -12.74 -10.25 -5.89
C ASN A 54 -12.26 -11.21 -4.80
N ALA A 55 -11.20 -11.97 -5.06
CA ALA A 55 -10.61 -12.85 -4.05
C ALA A 55 -10.24 -12.13 -2.73
N LEU A 56 -9.71 -10.91 -2.81
CA LEU A 56 -9.20 -10.16 -1.66
C LEU A 56 -10.25 -9.26 -0.99
N ALA A 57 -11.12 -8.63 -1.79
CA ALA A 57 -12.08 -7.63 -1.34
C ALA A 57 -13.45 -8.23 -1.00
N ALA A 58 -13.85 -9.37 -1.60
CA ALA A 58 -15.12 -10.03 -1.28
C ALA A 58 -15.12 -10.71 0.10
N ASN A 59 -13.94 -10.91 0.70
CA ASN A 59 -13.81 -11.62 1.97
C ASN A 59 -13.36 -10.71 3.12
N ARG A 60 -14.14 -9.66 3.38
CA ARG A 60 -13.89 -8.68 4.45
C ARG A 60 -13.84 -9.32 5.84
N ASP A 61 -14.52 -10.45 6.03
CA ASP A 61 -14.57 -11.24 7.26
C ASP A 61 -13.22 -11.85 7.67
N TRP A 62 -12.23 -11.84 6.79
CA TRP A 62 -10.88 -12.26 7.14
C TRP A 62 -10.18 -11.26 8.05
N PHE A 63 -10.64 -10.02 8.14
CA PHE A 63 -9.97 -8.98 8.90
C PHE A 63 -10.71 -8.67 10.21
N GLY A 64 -9.96 -8.24 11.22
CA GLY A 64 -10.54 -7.81 12.49
C GLY A 64 -11.28 -6.47 12.38
N PRO A 65 -12.14 -6.13 13.35
CA PRO A 65 -12.81 -4.83 13.40
C PRO A 65 -11.86 -3.63 13.27
N GLY A 66 -12.30 -2.60 12.54
CA GLY A 66 -11.51 -1.38 12.31
C GLY A 66 -10.39 -1.53 11.26
N SER A 67 -10.38 -2.63 10.52
CA SER A 67 -9.55 -2.81 9.33
C SER A 67 -10.03 -1.96 8.17
N ARG A 68 -9.14 -1.63 7.25
CA ARG A 68 -9.44 -0.85 6.04
C ARG A 68 -8.70 -1.42 4.84
N ILE A 69 -9.39 -1.49 3.71
CA ILE A 69 -8.81 -1.87 2.43
C ILE A 69 -8.88 -0.62 1.53
N ILE A 70 -7.75 -0.22 0.97
CA ILE A 70 -7.63 0.90 0.03
C ILE A 70 -7.19 0.30 -1.31
N ILE A 71 -7.93 0.60 -2.36
CA ILE A 71 -7.64 0.16 -3.72
C ILE A 71 -7.34 1.40 -4.55
N THR A 72 -6.19 1.44 -5.21
CA THR A 72 -5.86 2.45 -6.21
C THR A 72 -5.93 1.81 -7.59
N THR A 73 -6.75 2.38 -8.47
CA THR A 73 -6.90 1.93 -9.86
C THR A 73 -7.26 3.13 -10.74
N ARG A 74 -6.98 2.99 -12.04
CA ARG A 74 -7.40 3.96 -13.06
C ARG A 74 -8.77 3.64 -13.64
N ASP A 75 -9.30 2.45 -13.37
CA ASP A 75 -10.59 2.00 -13.88
C ASP A 75 -11.67 2.02 -12.79
N GLU A 76 -12.52 3.04 -12.85
CA GLU A 76 -13.66 3.19 -11.94
C GLU A 76 -14.68 2.05 -12.06
N HIS A 77 -14.79 1.39 -13.22
CA HIS A 77 -15.75 0.28 -13.40
C HIS A 77 -15.39 -0.91 -12.52
N LEU A 78 -14.10 -1.16 -12.29
CA LEU A 78 -13.65 -2.21 -11.36
C LEU A 78 -14.18 -1.96 -9.95
N LEU A 79 -14.13 -0.71 -9.47
CA LEU A 79 -14.60 -0.35 -8.14
C LEU A 79 -16.12 -0.53 -8.00
N LYS A 80 -16.88 -0.22 -9.05
CA LYS A 80 -18.33 -0.43 -9.10
C LYS A 80 -18.70 -1.92 -9.06
N GLN A 81 -17.99 -2.77 -9.79
CA GLN A 81 -18.20 -4.22 -9.79
C GLN A 81 -17.87 -4.87 -8.43
N LEU A 82 -16.91 -4.29 -7.69
CA LEU A 82 -16.50 -4.78 -6.38
C LEU A 82 -17.42 -4.33 -5.23
N GLU A 83 -18.42 -3.49 -5.52
CA GLU A 83 -19.35 -2.93 -4.52
C GLU A 83 -18.60 -2.35 -3.30
N VAL A 84 -17.61 -1.51 -3.57
CA VAL A 84 -16.81 -0.85 -2.52
C VAL A 84 -17.67 0.13 -1.70
N ASP A 85 -17.29 0.34 -0.44
CA ASP A 85 -18.04 1.23 0.46
C ASP A 85 -17.98 2.71 0.03
N ALA A 86 -16.89 3.11 -0.60
CA ALA A 86 -16.67 4.48 -1.07
C ALA A 86 -15.66 4.51 -2.23
N ILE A 87 -15.89 5.45 -3.15
CA ILE A 87 -14.97 5.77 -4.25
C ILE A 87 -14.47 7.19 -4.05
N TYR A 88 -13.16 7.38 -4.16
CA TYR A 88 -12.52 8.69 -4.14
C TYR A 88 -11.81 8.91 -5.47
N LEU A 89 -12.25 9.92 -6.23
CA LEU A 89 -11.56 10.36 -7.43
C LEU A 89 -10.40 11.26 -7.03
N ALA A 90 -9.17 10.77 -7.19
CA ALA A 90 -7.98 11.56 -6.91
C ALA A 90 -7.90 12.72 -7.93
N PRO A 91 -7.91 13.99 -7.47
CA PRO A 91 -7.76 15.12 -8.36
C PRO A 91 -6.37 15.13 -8.98
N GLU A 92 -6.28 15.66 -10.19
CA GLU A 92 -4.98 15.96 -10.80
C GLU A 92 -4.26 17.02 -9.96
N MET A 93 -2.94 16.86 -9.85
CA MET A 93 -2.10 17.87 -9.21
C MET A 93 -2.07 19.12 -10.09
N ASN A 94 -2.25 20.28 -9.47
CA ASN A 94 -1.98 21.54 -10.17
C ASN A 94 -0.47 21.77 -10.35
N GLU A 95 -0.11 22.77 -11.16
CA GLU A 95 1.29 23.06 -11.47
C GLU A 95 2.15 23.31 -10.21
N THR A 96 1.61 24.03 -9.22
CA THR A 96 2.30 24.30 -7.96
C THR A 96 2.55 23.00 -7.18
N GLU A 97 1.52 22.15 -7.04
CA GLU A 97 1.65 20.85 -6.35
C GLU A 97 2.64 19.93 -7.07
N ALA A 98 2.64 19.92 -8.41
CA ALA A 98 3.59 19.15 -9.20
C ALA A 98 5.04 19.66 -9.02
N LEU A 99 5.25 20.97 -9.03
CA LEU A 99 6.55 21.60 -8.78
C LEU A 99 7.05 21.34 -7.35
N GLU A 100 6.16 21.36 -6.36
CA GLU A 100 6.48 20.98 -4.98
C GLU A 100 6.89 19.52 -4.88
N LEU A 101 6.14 18.60 -5.50
CA LEU A 101 6.47 17.18 -5.51
C LEU A 101 7.82 16.92 -6.17
N LEU A 102 8.09 17.57 -7.30
CA LEU A 102 9.38 17.50 -7.99
C LEU A 102 10.52 18.03 -7.09
N SER A 103 10.29 19.17 -6.45
CA SER A 103 11.24 19.77 -5.51
C SER A 103 11.54 18.81 -4.36
N TRP A 104 10.54 18.20 -3.73
CA TRP A 104 10.74 17.20 -2.67
C TRP A 104 11.59 16.01 -3.11
N HIS A 105 11.44 15.57 -4.36
CA HIS A 105 12.22 14.48 -4.92
C HIS A 105 13.69 14.85 -5.13
N ASP A 106 13.97 16.08 -5.56
CA ASP A 106 15.32 16.55 -5.85
C ASP A 106 16.06 17.07 -4.60
N PHE A 107 15.37 17.73 -3.66
CA PHE A 107 15.95 18.15 -2.39
C PHE A 107 16.30 16.96 -1.48
N LYS A 108 15.58 15.84 -1.55
CA LYS A 108 16.00 14.61 -0.83
C LYS A 108 17.32 14.03 -1.34
N LYS A 109 17.75 14.34 -2.58
CA LYS A 109 19.07 13.96 -3.09
C LYS A 109 20.18 14.89 -2.59
N SER A 110 19.90 16.16 -2.31
CA SER A 110 20.92 17.11 -1.84
C SER A 110 21.35 16.88 -0.38
N TYR A 111 20.49 16.25 0.45
CA TYR A 111 20.85 15.80 1.81
C TYR A 111 21.69 14.52 1.86
N ARG A 112 21.97 13.85 0.73
CA ARG A 112 22.74 12.57 0.67
C ARG A 112 24.25 12.74 0.47
N LYS A 113 24.82 13.94 0.55
CA LYS A 113 26.29 14.15 0.60
C LYS A 113 26.66 15.34 1.48
N LYS A 114 26.88 15.09 2.77
CA LYS A 114 27.86 15.79 3.61
C LYS A 114 28.22 14.93 4.84
N ASP A 115 28.58 13.67 4.62
CA ASP A 115 29.58 13.04 5.48
C ASP A 115 30.95 13.45 4.93
N ILE A 116 31.36 14.67 5.28
CA ILE A 116 32.77 15.03 5.20
C ILE A 116 33.42 14.21 6.30
N THR A 117 34.05 13.12 5.89
CA THR A 117 34.87 12.25 6.71
C THR A 117 35.81 13.08 7.56
N ASN A 118 35.68 12.88 8.87
CA ASN A 118 36.64 13.28 9.87
C ASN A 118 37.96 12.54 9.60
N SER A 119 38.91 13.18 8.91
CA SER A 119 40.30 12.74 8.83
C SER A 119 41.17 13.69 9.65
N ARG A 120 41.45 13.27 10.88
CA ARG A 120 42.60 13.73 11.67
C ARG A 120 43.92 13.30 11.01
N LYS A 121 44.98 14.03 11.37
CA LYS A 121 46.44 13.89 11.10
C LYS A 121 46.90 14.99 10.12
N VAL A 122 47.78 15.93 10.47
CA VAL A 122 48.90 15.95 11.45
C VAL A 122 48.92 17.29 12.17
#